data_AF-A0A3D1FDG0-F1
#
_entry.id   AF-A0A3D1FDG0-F1
#
_cell.length_a   1.000
_cell.length_b   1.000
_cell.length_c   1.000
_cell.angle_alpha   90.00
_cell.angle_beta   90.00
_cell.angle_gamma   90.00
#
_symmetry.space_group_name_H-M   'P 1'
#
loop_
_entity.id
_entity.type
_entity.pdbx_description
1 polymer ?
#
loop_
_entity_poly.entity_id
_entity_poly.type
_entity_poly.pdbx_seq_one_letter_code
_entity_poly.pdbx_strand_id
1 'polypeptide(L)' 'TRQTGSHIRLTTALHGEHHITIPAHKYLKIGTLSSILSDIAIHFKIDKSDLIKELF' A
#
# COMPACT_ATOMS: atom_id res chain seq x y z
N THR A 1 -1.66 -8.05 10.82
CA THR A 1 -1.83 -8.50 9.43
C THR A 1 -2.73 -9.71 9.39
N ARG A 2 -3.72 -9.76 8.49
CA ARG A 2 -4.65 -10.90 8.31
C ARG A 2 -4.69 -11.27 6.83
N GLN A 3 -4.59 -12.54 6.49
CA GLN A 3 -4.73 -13.03 5.11
C GLN A 3 -6.02 -13.84 4.96
N THR A 4 -6.71 -13.69 3.83
CA THR A 4 -7.85 -14.53 3.47
C THR A 4 -7.80 -14.78 1.96
N GLY A 5 -7.63 -16.04 1.58
CA GLY A 5 -7.39 -16.42 0.19
C GLY A 5 -6.19 -15.70 -0.40
N SER A 6 -6.38 -15.08 -1.56
CA SER A 6 -5.36 -14.39 -2.33
C SER A 6 -5.11 -12.94 -1.90
N HIS A 7 -5.62 -12.48 -0.75
CA HIS A 7 -5.48 -11.10 -0.30
C HIS A 7 -4.97 -11.00 1.14
N ILE A 8 -4.09 -10.03 1.39
CA ILE A 8 -3.51 -9.71 2.70
C ILE A 8 -3.97 -8.31 3.12
N ARG A 9 -4.53 -8.20 4.33
CA ARG A 9 -4.81 -6.92 4.98
C ARG A 9 -3.64 -6.53 5.89
N LEU A 10 -3.02 -5.40 5.57
CA LEU A 10 -1.98 -4.75 6.35
C LEU A 10 -2.58 -3.59 7.14
N THR A 11 -2.03 -3.34 8.31
CA THR A 11 -2.42 -2.23 9.18
C THR A 11 -1.17 -1.46 9.59
N THR A 12 -1.25 -0.14 9.59
CA THR A 12 -0.27 0.72 10.26
C THR A 12 -0.98 1.55 11.34
N ALA A 13 -0.26 1.88 12.40
CA ALA A 13 -0.68 2.85 13.41
C ALA A 13 0.07 4.19 13.30
N LEU A 14 1.00 4.29 12.33
CA LEU A 14 1.76 5.51 12.08
C LEU A 14 0.86 6.56 11.43
N HIS A 15 0.87 7.78 11.99
CA HIS A 15 0.02 8.90 11.55
C HIS A 15 -1.49 8.56 11.57
N GLY A 16 -1.90 7.70 12.50
CA GLY A 16 -3.27 7.19 12.61
C GLY A 16 -3.39 5.75 12.14
N GLU A 17 -4.52 5.12 12.48
CA GLU A 17 -4.78 3.75 12.05
C GLU A 17 -5.21 3.74 10.58
N HIS A 18 -4.52 2.94 9.76
CA HIS A 18 -4.84 2.79 8.35
C HIS A 18 -4.69 1.35 7.89
N HIS A 19 -5.58 0.95 7.01
CA HIS A 19 -5.76 -0.42 6.56
C HIS A 19 -5.72 -0.49 5.04
N ILE A 20 -4.80 -1.27 4.50
CA ILE A 20 -4.76 -1.58 3.06
C ILE A 20 -4.93 -3.07 2.84
N THR A 21 -5.64 -3.44 1.77
CA THR A 21 -5.75 -4.84 1.34
C THR A 21 -5.07 -4.99 0.00
N ILE A 22 -4.06 -5.86 -0.06
CA ILE A 22 -3.25 -6.07 -1.27
C ILE A 22 -3.36 -7.53 -1.74
N PRO A 23 -3.28 -7.79 -3.06
CA PRO A 23 -3.18 -9.15 -3.56
C PRO A 23 -1.87 -9.82 -3.13
N ALA A 24 -1.95 -11.05 -2.65
CA ALA A 24 -0.83 -11.92 -2.29
C ALA A 24 -0.26 -12.67 -3.51
N HIS A 25 0.08 -11.93 -4.57
CA HIS A 25 0.52 -12.48 -5.85
C HIS A 25 1.98 -12.14 -6.09
N LYS A 26 2.74 -13.04 -6.74
CA LYS A 26 4.16 -12.80 -7.08
C LYS A 26 4.35 -11.61 -8.03
N TYR A 27 3.37 -11.37 -8.90
CA TYR A 27 3.37 -10.26 -9.85
C TYR A 27 2.09 -9.46 -9.69
N LEU A 28 2.23 -8.13 -9.72
CA LEU A 28 1.11 -7.19 -9.67
C LEU A 28 1.00 -6.45 -11.00
N LYS A 29 -0.23 -6.16 -11.41
CA LYS A 29 -0.44 -5.24 -12.53
C LYS A 29 0.06 -3.85 -12.12
N ILE A 30 0.64 -3.11 -13.07
CA ILE A 30 1.17 -1.76 -12.82
C ILE A 30 0.11 -0.82 -12.21
N GLY A 31 -1.15 -0.92 -12.66
CA GLY A 31 -2.26 -0.14 -12.11
C GLY A 31 -2.55 -0.48 -10.65
N THR A 32 -2.50 -1.77 -10.28
CA THR A 32 -2.69 -2.22 -8.88
C THR A 32 -1.57 -1.69 -7.98
N LEU A 33 -0.31 -1.81 -8.42
CA LEU A 33 0.82 -1.27 -7.67
C LEU A 33 0.71 0.25 -7.50
N SER A 34 0.37 0.98 -8.58
CA SER A 34 0.19 2.43 -8.50
C SER A 34 -0.94 2.81 -7.55
N SER A 35 -2.06 2.08 -7.52
CA SER A 35 -3.15 2.36 -6.58
C SER A 35 -2.73 2.14 -5.13
N ILE A 36 -1.96 1.08 -4.85
CA ILE A 36 -1.42 0.82 -3.51
C ILE A 36 -0.50 1.96 -3.07
N LEU A 37 0.43 2.38 -3.92
CA LEU A 37 1.34 3.49 -3.61
C LEU A 37 0.59 4.82 -3.42
N SER A 38 -0.43 5.09 -4.23
CA SER A 38 -1.29 6.28 -4.07
C SER A 38 -2.02 6.28 -2.73
N ASP A 39 -2.59 5.15 -2.30
CA ASP A 39 -3.31 5.02 -1.03
C ASP A 39 -2.38 5.31 0.16
N ILE A 40 -1.18 4.71 0.14
CA ILE A 40 -0.15 4.97 1.15
C ILE A 40 0.25 6.46 1.16
N ALA A 41 0.50 7.05 0.00
CA ALA A 41 0.89 8.46 -0.10
C ALA A 41 -0.20 9.39 0.46
N ILE A 42 -1.48 9.11 0.18
CA ILE A 42 -2.63 9.84 0.72
C ILE A 42 -2.68 9.75 2.24
N HIS A 43 -2.52 8.54 2.81
CA HIS A 43 -2.53 8.34 4.27
C HIS A 43 -1.39 9.13 4.95
N PHE A 44 -0.19 9.06 4.39
CA PHE A 44 0.98 9.76 4.93
C PHE A 44 1.02 11.25 4.58
N LYS A 45 0.08 11.76 3.76
CA LYS A 45 0.01 13.15 3.29
C LYS A 45 1.29 13.62 2.62
N ILE A 46 1.88 12.75 1.82
CA ILE A 46 3.07 13.03 1.00
C ILE A 46 2.76 12.83 -0.47
N ASP A 47 3.57 13.42 -1.35
CA ASP A 47 3.46 13.17 -2.77
C ASP A 47 3.90 11.75 -3.11
N LYS A 48 3.16 11.09 -4.02
CA LYS A 48 3.48 9.73 -4.46
C LYS A 48 4.89 9.63 -5.06
N SER A 49 5.38 10.69 -5.71
CA SER A 49 6.74 10.75 -6.25
C SER A 49 7.81 10.69 -5.16
N ASP A 50 7.56 11.33 -4.01
CA ASP A 50 8.53 11.35 -2.92
C ASP A 50 8.53 10.01 -2.18
N LEU A 51 7.35 9.41 -1.99
CA LEU A 51 7.24 8.02 -1.51
C LEU A 51 8.04 7.04 -2.38
N ILE A 52 7.98 7.18 -3.72
CA ILE A 52 8.75 6.31 -4.62
C ILE A 52 10.26 6.50 -4.43
N LYS A 53 10.74 7.75 -4.27
CA LYS A 53 12.17 8.03 -4.04
C LYS A 53 12.67 7.49 -2.69
N GLU A 54 11.81 7.39 -1.69
CA GLU A 54 12.19 6.82 -0.39
C GLU A 54 12.29 5.30 -0.41
N LEU A 55 11.53 4.64 -1.29
CA LEU A 55 11.46 3.17 -1.37
C LEU A 55 12.50 2.55 -2.31
N PHE A 56 12.99 3.29 -3.32
CA PHE A 56 13.84 2.80 -4.40
C PHE A 56 15.02 3.74 -4.66
#